data_AF-A0A928WT27-F1
#
_entry.id   AF-A0A928WT27-F1
#
_cell.length_a   1.000
_cell.length_b   1.000
_cell.length_c   1.000
_cell.angle_alpha   90.00
_cell.angle_beta   90.00
_cell.angle_gamma   90.00
#
_symmetry.space_group_name_H-M   'P 1'
#
loop_
_entity.id
_entity.type
_entity.pdbx_description
1 polymer ?
#
loop_
_entity_poly.entity_id
_entity_poly.type
_entity_poly.pdbx_seq_one_letter_code
_entity_poly.pdbx_strand_id
1 'polypeptide(L)'
;MANFNDVDTFAELQQALLASKNNGQADTINITGDITLSGLLPLIEEESALTITGAGSNFTINGDNAHRLFFVKSGTVNFSNLVFAEGLARGGDGNSGGAGMGGALFIYDGT
;
A
#
# COMPACT_ATOMS: atom_id res chain seq x y z
N MET A 1 -10.39 -0.35 -14.99
CA MET A 1 -9.25 -1.24 -14.78
C MET A 1 -8.00 -0.43 -14.96
N ALA A 2 -7.37 -0.08 -13.86
CA ALA A 2 -6.05 0.48 -13.76
C ALA A 2 -5.06 -0.69 -13.69
N ASN A 3 -4.24 -0.85 -14.73
CA ASN A 3 -3.22 -1.88 -14.79
C ASN A 3 -1.86 -1.21 -15.01
N PHE A 4 -1.05 -1.17 -13.96
CA PHE A 4 0.30 -0.60 -13.98
C PHE A 4 1.30 -1.74 -13.99
N ASN A 5 2.04 -1.88 -15.10
CA ASN A 5 2.94 -3.00 -15.33
C ASN A 5 4.42 -2.71 -15.03
N ASP A 6 4.73 -1.46 -14.73
CA ASP A 6 6.08 -0.97 -14.47
C ASP A 6 5.98 0.13 -13.42
N VAL A 7 6.24 -0.24 -12.17
CA VAL A 7 6.16 0.64 -11.00
C VAL A 7 7.41 0.40 -10.18
N ASP A 8 8.34 1.35 -10.23
CA ASP A 8 9.62 1.27 -9.52
C ASP A 8 9.97 2.55 -8.76
N THR A 9 9.06 3.54 -8.77
CA THR A 9 9.19 4.77 -7.98
C THR A 9 8.02 5.00 -7.02
N PHE A 10 8.27 5.81 -5.99
CA PHE A 10 7.22 6.28 -5.07
C PHE A 10 6.09 7.00 -5.80
N ALA A 11 6.43 7.85 -6.78
CA ALA A 11 5.46 8.64 -7.52
C ALA A 11 4.51 7.75 -8.33
N GLU A 12 5.04 6.73 -9.02
CA GLU A 12 4.23 5.78 -9.78
C GLU A 12 3.34 4.95 -8.86
N LEU A 13 3.87 4.45 -7.74
CA LEU A 13 3.07 3.72 -6.76
C LEU A 13 1.93 4.57 -6.21
N GLN A 14 2.21 5.83 -5.88
CA GLN A 14 1.19 6.78 -5.44
C GLN A 14 0.12 7.00 -6.51
N GLN A 15 0.51 7.24 -7.76
CA GLN A 15 -0.43 7.43 -8.87
C GLN A 15 -1.26 6.18 -9.13
N ALA A 16 -0.64 5.00 -9.06
CA ALA A 16 -1.31 3.73 -9.28
C ALA A 16 -2.41 3.47 -8.24
N LEU A 17 -2.13 3.74 -6.96
CA LEU A 17 -3.12 3.63 -5.89
C LEU A 17 -4.24 4.68 -5.99
N LEU A 18 -3.95 5.89 -6.49
CA LEU A 18 -4.98 6.90 -6.74
C LEU A 18 -5.91 6.50 -7.89
N ALA A 19 -5.38 5.83 -8.91
CA ALA A 19 -6.13 5.39 -10.08
C ALA A 19 -6.98 4.13 -9.81
N SER A 20 -6.59 3.28 -8.85
CA SER A 20 -7.40 2.10 -8.49
C SER A 20 -8.63 2.47 -7.66
N LYS A 21 -8.45 3.44 -6.77
CA LYS A 21 -9.43 3.83 -5.77
C LYS A 21 -10.85 4.03 -6.32
N ASN A 22 -11.80 3.24 -5.79
CA ASN A 22 -13.25 3.32 -6.07
C ASN A 22 -13.60 3.43 -7.57
N ASN A 23 -12.86 2.76 -8.46
CA ASN A 23 -13.12 2.82 -9.90
C ASN A 23 -14.10 1.72 -10.40
N GLY A 24 -14.62 0.89 -9.48
CA GLY A 24 -15.56 -0.19 -9.76
C GLY A 24 -14.99 -1.36 -10.56
N GLN A 25 -13.67 -1.52 -10.65
CA GLN A 25 -12.99 -2.56 -11.43
C GLN A 25 -11.93 -3.28 -10.58
N ALA A 26 -11.56 -4.48 -11.00
CA ALA A 26 -10.41 -5.18 -10.43
C ALA A 26 -9.11 -4.64 -11.06
N ASP A 27 -8.13 -4.28 -10.24
CA ASP A 27 -6.93 -3.57 -10.65
C ASP A 27 -5.65 -4.34 -10.28
N THR A 28 -4.56 -4.01 -10.97
CA THR A 28 -3.26 -4.65 -10.76
C THR A 28 -2.14 -3.62 -10.83
N ILE A 29 -1.23 -3.72 -9.85
CA ILE A 29 -0.01 -2.92 -9.74
C ILE A 29 1.16 -3.91 -9.66
N ASN A 30 1.99 -3.92 -10.69
CA ASN A 30 3.19 -4.74 -10.77
C ASN A 30 4.40 -3.88 -10.39
N ILE A 31 5.01 -4.21 -9.25
CA ILE A 31 6.23 -3.60 -8.76
C ILE A 31 7.41 -4.23 -9.50
N THR A 32 8.24 -3.41 -10.12
CA THR A 32 9.37 -3.83 -10.97
C THR A 32 10.73 -3.44 -10.41
N GLY A 33 10.77 -2.71 -9.29
CA GLY A 33 11.98 -2.33 -8.57
C GLY A 33 11.73 -2.07 -7.09
N ASP A 34 12.81 -1.92 -6.31
CA ASP A 34 12.73 -1.50 -4.91
C ASP A 34 12.25 -0.04 -4.82
N ILE A 35 11.30 0.24 -3.93
CA ILE A 35 10.69 1.55 -3.76
C ILE A 35 10.92 2.05 -2.34
N THR A 36 11.58 3.20 -2.20
CA THR A 36 11.64 3.94 -0.93
C THR A 36 10.60 5.06 -0.93
N LEU A 37 9.75 5.09 0.09
CA LEU A 37 8.70 6.10 0.23
C LEU A 37 9.31 7.45 0.64
N SER A 38 8.99 8.50 -0.12
CA SER A 38 9.31 9.89 0.22
C SER A 38 8.11 10.66 0.81
N GLY A 39 7.05 9.93 1.17
CA GLY A 39 5.80 10.49 1.69
C GLY A 39 4.78 9.40 2.00
N LEU A 40 3.62 9.81 2.51
CA LEU A 40 2.52 8.88 2.77
C LEU A 40 1.85 8.45 1.46
N LEU A 41 1.63 7.14 1.32
CA LEU A 41 0.75 6.60 0.29
C LEU A 41 -0.72 6.89 0.63
N PRO A 42 -1.59 7.06 -0.38
CA PRO A 42 -3.02 7.19 -0.18
C PRO A 42 -3.58 5.93 0.50
N LEU A 43 -4.71 6.10 1.18
CA LEU A 43 -5.50 4.98 1.68
C LEU A 43 -6.06 4.15 0.52
N ILE A 44 -6.06 2.84 0.68
CA ILE A 44 -6.64 1.87 -0.24
C ILE A 44 -8.12 1.70 0.14
N GLU A 45 -9.00 2.05 -0.80
CA GLU A 45 -10.45 1.90 -0.73
C GLU A 45 -10.89 1.29 -2.07
N GLU A 46 -11.15 -0.02 -2.06
CA GLU A 46 -11.49 -0.77 -3.27
C GLU A 46 -12.93 -1.25 -3.22
N GLU A 47 -13.67 -1.06 -4.32
CA GLU A 47 -15.03 -1.58 -4.49
C GLU A 47 -15.04 -3.01 -5.05
N SER A 48 -13.97 -3.41 -5.74
CA SER A 48 -13.82 -4.76 -6.31
C SER A 48 -12.59 -5.46 -5.73
N ALA A 49 -11.43 -5.39 -6.38
CA ALA A 49 -10.20 -6.00 -5.89
C ALA A 49 -8.96 -5.27 -6.40
N LEU A 50 -7.94 -5.16 -5.55
CA LEU A 50 -6.62 -4.65 -5.93
C LEU A 50 -5.56 -5.73 -5.71
N THR A 51 -4.74 -5.99 -6.72
CA THR A 51 -3.54 -6.84 -6.58
C THR A 51 -2.30 -5.99 -6.70
N ILE A 52 -1.41 -6.08 -5.70
CA ILE A 52 -0.09 -5.46 -5.70
C ILE A 52 0.94 -6.58 -5.62
N THR A 53 1.77 -6.72 -6.64
CA THR A 53 2.69 -7.86 -6.74
C THR A 53 4.07 -7.46 -7.23
N GLY A 54 5.11 -8.11 -6.71
CA GLY A 54 6.45 -8.03 -7.30
C GLY A 54 6.52 -8.86 -8.58
N ALA A 55 6.94 -8.22 -9.68
CA ALA A 55 7.02 -8.81 -11.02
C ALA A 55 8.12 -9.88 -11.12
N GLY A 56 7.86 -11.07 -10.58
CA GLY A 56 8.77 -12.21 -10.61
C GLY A 56 9.95 -12.13 -9.63
N SER A 57 9.96 -11.15 -8.71
CA SER A 57 10.99 -10.97 -7.68
C SER A 57 10.37 -10.42 -6.39
N ASN A 58 11.07 -10.57 -5.27
CA ASN A 58 10.66 -10.02 -3.97
C ASN A 58 11.17 -8.59 -3.79
N PHE A 59 10.53 -7.62 -4.45
CA PHE A 59 10.91 -6.20 -4.34
C PHE A 59 10.54 -5.60 -2.99
N THR A 60 11.35 -4.67 -2.52
CA THR A 60 11.21 -4.02 -1.23
C THR A 60 10.38 -2.74 -1.37
N ILE A 61 9.35 -2.61 -0.54
CA ILE A 61 8.70 -1.34 -0.24
C ILE A 61 9.25 -0.86 1.11
N ASN A 62 10.06 0.19 1.09
CA ASN A 62 10.78 0.73 2.24
C ASN A 62 10.12 2.05 2.70
N GLY A 63 9.77 2.14 4.00
CA GLY A 63 9.13 3.31 4.60
C GLY A 63 10.08 4.40 5.10
N ASP A 64 11.38 4.22 4.94
CA ASP A 64 12.47 5.10 5.40
C ASP A 64 12.42 5.39 6.91
N ASN A 65 11.89 4.45 7.71
CA ASN A 65 11.60 4.62 9.13
C ASN A 65 10.71 5.84 9.46
N ALA A 66 10.04 6.40 8.46
CA ALA A 66 9.33 7.67 8.56
C ALA A 66 7.86 7.58 8.09
N HIS A 67 7.55 6.60 7.23
CA HIS A 67 6.26 6.49 6.57
C HIS A 67 5.61 5.13 6.81
N ARG A 68 4.30 5.14 7.04
CA ARG A 68 3.48 3.92 6.90
C ARG A 68 3.47 3.52 5.43
N LEU A 69 3.59 2.22 5.16
CA LEU A 69 3.54 1.73 3.78
C LEU A 69 2.10 1.75 3.26
N PHE A 70 1.25 0.84 3.71
CA PHE A 70 -0.12 0.73 3.22
C PHE A 70 -1.14 0.90 4.34
N PHE A 71 -2.22 1.61 4.01
CA PHE A 71 -3.45 1.64 4.81
C PHE A 71 -4.55 1.02 3.95
N VAL A 72 -4.96 -0.20 4.29
CA VAL A 72 -6.15 -0.83 3.71
C VAL A 72 -7.36 -0.45 4.56
N LYS A 73 -8.25 0.39 4.00
CA LYS A 73 -9.46 0.82 4.70
C LYS A 73 -10.64 -0.10 4.41
N SER A 74 -10.80 -0.53 3.16
CA SER A 74 -11.88 -1.42 2.72
C SER A 74 -11.55 -2.07 1.39
N GLY A 75 -12.24 -3.18 1.09
CA GLY A 75 -12.12 -3.93 -0.16
C GLY A 75 -11.15 -5.10 -0.09
N THR A 76 -11.08 -5.89 -1.16
CA THR A 76 -10.16 -7.03 -1.26
C THR A 76 -8.81 -6.60 -1.81
N VAL A 77 -7.75 -6.73 -1.01
CA VAL A 77 -6.37 -6.37 -1.41
C VAL A 77 -5.47 -7.60 -1.30
N ASN A 78 -4.78 -7.92 -2.39
CA ASN A 78 -3.83 -9.03 -2.45
C ASN A 78 -2.41 -8.47 -2.59
N PHE A 79 -1.54 -8.82 -1.64
CA PHE A 79 -0.10 -8.55 -1.71
C PHE A 79 0.65 -9.85 -1.98
N SER A 80 1.59 -9.86 -2.93
CA SER A 80 2.43 -11.05 -3.20
C SER A 80 3.81 -10.66 -3.71
N ASN A 81 4.83 -11.46 -3.42
CA ASN A 81 6.21 -11.23 -3.86
C ASN A 81 6.75 -9.85 -3.48
N LEU A 82 6.51 -9.39 -2.25
CA LEU A 82 6.99 -8.11 -1.74
C LEU A 82 7.66 -8.28 -0.39
N VAL A 83 8.65 -7.44 -0.12
CA VAL A 83 9.26 -7.25 1.20
C VAL A 83 8.79 -5.89 1.73
N PHE A 84 8.24 -5.87 2.95
CA PHE A 84 7.88 -4.64 3.64
C PHE A 84 8.96 -4.29 4.65
N ALA A 85 9.68 -3.19 4.45
CA ALA A 85 10.82 -2.80 5.27
C ALA A 85 10.63 -1.40 5.88
N GLU A 86 11.17 -1.21 7.09
CA GLU A 86 11.35 0.11 7.72
C GLU A 86 10.08 0.99 7.70
N GLY A 87 8.91 0.36 7.79
CA GLY A 87 7.63 1.06 7.82
C GLY A 87 7.36 1.64 9.20
N LEU A 88 6.91 2.89 9.25
CA LEU A 88 6.50 3.60 10.46
C LEU A 88 5.00 3.95 10.39
N ALA A 89 4.12 3.00 10.68
CA ALA A 89 2.80 3.35 11.19
C ALA A 89 2.97 3.74 12.66
N ARG A 90 2.70 5.00 12.98
CA ARG A 90 2.43 5.42 14.35
C ARG A 90 0.93 5.53 14.49
N GLY A 91 0.35 4.77 15.41
CA GLY A 91 -0.99 5.07 15.88
C GLY A 91 -1.02 6.48 16.49
N GLY A 92 -2.19 7.11 16.54
CA GLY A 92 -2.32 8.42 17.20
C GLY A 92 -1.87 8.36 18.66
N ASP A 93 -1.51 9.51 19.24
CA ASP A 93 -0.90 9.65 20.59
C ASP A 93 -1.82 9.23 21.75
N GLY A 94 -2.88 8.46 21.50
CA GLY A 94 -3.71 7.86 22.53
C GLY A 94 -4.47 8.88 23.36
N ASN A 95 -5.32 9.68 22.71
CA ASN A 95 -6.38 10.41 23.41
C ASN A 95 -7.71 9.98 22.75
N SER A 96 -8.66 9.45 23.52
CA SER A 96 -9.98 8.90 23.09
C SER A 96 -10.05 7.47 22.52
N GLY A 97 -9.12 6.57 22.85
CA GLY A 97 -9.29 5.12 22.60
C GLY A 97 -8.82 4.62 21.22
N GLY A 98 -7.98 5.38 20.52
CA GLY A 98 -7.29 4.90 19.32
C GLY A 98 -6.32 3.77 19.67
N ALA A 99 -6.46 2.61 19.02
CA ALA A 99 -5.48 1.54 19.15
C ALA A 99 -4.15 1.99 18.52
N GLY A 100 -3.07 1.91 19.29
CA GLY A 100 -1.70 2.19 18.85
C GLY A 100 -1.17 1.10 17.90
N MET A 101 -1.83 0.92 16.76
CA MET A 101 -1.50 -0.12 15.78
C MET A 101 -0.30 0.34 14.94
N GLY A 102 0.89 0.19 15.50
CA GLY A 102 2.15 0.47 14.80
C GLY A 102 2.63 -0.70 13.93
N GLY A 103 3.36 -0.40 12.86
CA GLY A 103 3.89 -1.39 11.89
C GLY A 103 4.03 -0.88 10.45
N ALA A 104 4.36 -1.76 9.51
CA ALA A 104 4.48 -1.40 8.10
C ALA A 104 3.12 -1.27 7.38
N LEU A 105 2.14 -2.10 7.79
CA LEU A 105 0.79 -2.18 7.21
C LEU A 105 -0.26 -1.90 8.29
N PHE A 106 -1.29 -1.14 7.92
CA PHE A 106 -2.49 -0.96 8.75
C PHE A 106 -3.73 -1.43 7.97
N ILE A 107 -4.44 -2.41 8.53
CA ILE A 107 -5.66 -2.99 7.95
C ILE A 107 -6.80 -2.62 8.91
N TYR A 108 -7.67 -1.70 8.49
CA TYR A 108 -8.78 -1.22 9.32
C TYR A 108 -9.93 -2.22 9.34
N ASP A 109 -10.28 -2.71 8.16
CA ASP A 109 -11.32 -3.69 7.94
C ASP A 109 -10.89 -4.61 6.81
N GLY A 110 -11.14 -5.91 7.00
CA GLY A 110 -10.72 -6.97 6.10
C GLY A 110 -11.44 -8.25 6.47
N THR A 111 -11.86 -9.00 5.46
CA THR A 111 -12.55 -10.29 5.61
C THR A 111 -11.62 -11.45 5.29
#